data_AF-A0A973FWU5-F1
#
_entry.id   AF-A0A973FWU5-F1
#
_cell.length_a   1.000
_cell.length_b   1.000
_cell.length_c   1.000
_cell.angle_alpha   90.00
_cell.angle_beta   90.00
_cell.angle_gamma   90.00
#
_symmetry.space_group_name_H-M   'P 1'
#
loop_
_entity.id
_entity.type
_entity.pdbx_description
1 polymer ?
#
loop_
_entity_poly.entity_id
_entity_poly.type
_entity_poly.pdbx_seq_one_letter_code
_entity_poly.pdbx_strand_id
1 'polypeptide(L)'
;MDLKRLARFGGLMALLVTLAGCFEVSTVVSVKPDGSGTVSERMLMSRESLSQMKSLGDGDKKEKQGGMPEKEALEKKSGEYGEGVSFVGVHPVRTKTHEGYEAVYAFTDISKLKVSQTPDTASSSDSSSGSAPKKQKEYVRFKYEKGTPSGLLVELDQKKEKAGGSSSAPAKPATTPEQQKMAVELMKQFFKGMRVFLAVDIEGGMTSTNATYRKGNRITLVDMDFDKLMVHPKQFAAFNALGPDPSPEEMQRVIGRIPGLKIEARKELEVRFR
;
A
#
# COMPACT_ATOMS: atom_id res chain seq x y z
N MET A 1 24.15 56.20 11.61
CA MET A 1 24.11 55.04 10.69
C MET A 1 23.97 53.79 11.54
N ASP A 2 22.75 53.27 11.64
CA ASP A 2 22.32 52.33 12.68
C ASP A 2 22.73 50.88 12.42
N LEU A 3 23.48 50.32 13.37
CA LEU A 3 23.84 48.91 13.51
C LEU A 3 22.63 47.97 13.73
N LYS A 4 21.41 48.53 13.78
CA LYS A 4 20.13 47.82 13.95
C LYS A 4 19.48 47.37 12.64
N ARG A 5 20.08 47.65 11.48
CA ARG A 5 19.52 47.29 10.15
C ARG A 5 20.04 45.98 9.54
N LEU A 6 21.07 45.35 10.13
CA LEU A 6 21.56 44.04 9.65
C LEU A 6 20.81 42.84 10.27
N ALA A 7 20.01 43.03 11.32
CA ALA A 7 19.36 41.94 12.06
C ALA A 7 17.95 41.57 11.58
N ARG A 8 17.54 41.98 10.37
CA ARG A 8 16.18 41.72 9.84
C ARG A 8 16.11 41.01 8.49
N PHE A 9 17.24 40.57 7.93
CA PHE A 9 17.26 40.04 6.56
C PHE A 9 18.08 38.76 6.33
N GLY A 10 18.42 38.01 7.37
CA GLY A 10 19.10 36.73 7.20
C GLY A 10 18.82 35.80 8.36
N GLY A 11 18.08 34.72 8.09
CA GLY A 11 17.92 33.63 9.07
C GLY A 11 16.55 33.00 9.18
N LEU A 12 15.59 33.29 8.29
CA LEU A 12 14.47 32.37 8.09
C LEU A 12 14.97 31.23 7.19
N MET A 13 15.86 30.39 7.73
CA MET A 13 16.23 29.12 7.13
C MET A 13 15.01 28.22 7.28
N ALA A 14 14.08 28.39 6.35
CA ALA A 14 12.96 27.50 6.12
C ALA A 14 13.56 26.12 5.82
N LEU A 15 13.72 25.33 6.88
CA LEU A 15 14.01 23.91 6.82
C LEU A 15 12.77 23.26 6.18
N LEU A 16 12.71 23.33 4.85
CA LEU A 16 11.90 22.47 4.01
C LEU A 16 12.43 21.05 4.22
N VAL A 17 11.97 20.40 5.29
CA VAL A 17 12.15 18.98 5.50
C VAL A 17 11.45 18.31 4.34
N THR A 18 12.25 17.87 3.36
CA THR A 18 11.75 17.18 2.18
C THR A 18 11.48 15.73 2.57
N LEU A 19 10.34 15.47 3.21
CA LEU A 19 9.82 14.11 3.37
C LEU A 19 9.51 13.57 1.97
N ALA A 20 10.48 12.91 1.34
CA ALA A 20 10.25 12.11 0.15
C ALA A 20 9.38 10.90 0.51
N GLY A 21 8.54 10.42 -0.41
CA GLY A 21 7.91 9.12 -0.32
C GLY A 21 8.99 8.05 -0.41
N CYS A 22 8.90 7.05 0.46
CA CYS A 22 10.02 6.16 0.71
C CYS A 22 9.68 4.69 0.52
N PHE A 23 8.41 4.33 0.36
CA PHE A 23 7.91 3.05 0.84
C PHE A 23 7.40 2.15 -0.28
N GLU A 24 7.95 0.94 -0.38
CA GLU A 24 7.32 -0.16 -1.10
C GLU A 24 6.64 -1.07 -0.07
N VAL A 25 5.33 -1.24 -0.23
CA VAL A 25 4.50 -2.07 0.65
C VAL A 25 3.85 -3.13 -0.22
N SER A 26 4.13 -4.39 0.09
CA SER A 26 3.57 -5.51 -0.66
C SER A 26 3.00 -6.59 0.25
N THR A 27 1.81 -7.08 -0.07
CA THR A 27 1.22 -8.26 0.54
C THR A 27 0.99 -9.32 -0.53
N VAL A 28 1.52 -10.53 -0.31
CA VAL A 28 1.34 -11.66 -1.22
C VAL A 28 0.77 -12.83 -0.44
N VAL A 29 -0.40 -13.31 -0.87
CA VAL A 29 -1.06 -14.50 -0.31
C VAL A 29 -0.70 -15.70 -1.19
N SER A 30 0.14 -16.60 -0.70
CA SER A 30 0.46 -17.87 -1.36
C SER A 30 -0.53 -18.94 -0.91
N VAL A 31 -1.15 -19.67 -1.85
CA VAL A 31 -2.23 -20.62 -1.58
C VAL A 31 -1.91 -21.99 -2.16
N LYS A 32 -1.97 -23.01 -1.31
CA LYS A 32 -1.77 -24.41 -1.68
C LYS A 32 -3.06 -25.09 -2.09
N PRO A 33 -2.99 -26.19 -2.87
CA PRO A 33 -4.16 -26.96 -3.30
C PRO A 33 -4.97 -27.60 -2.17
N ASP A 34 -4.49 -27.57 -0.92
CA ASP A 34 -5.21 -28.05 0.26
C ASP A 34 -5.94 -26.92 1.03
N GLY A 35 -5.77 -25.67 0.63
CA GLY A 35 -6.37 -24.48 1.26
C GLY A 35 -5.48 -23.80 2.31
N SER A 36 -4.31 -24.38 2.63
CA SER A 36 -3.30 -23.76 3.49
C SER A 36 -2.35 -22.86 2.68
N GLY A 37 -1.48 -22.12 3.36
CA GLY A 37 -0.56 -21.24 2.66
C GLY A 37 0.16 -20.24 3.55
N THR A 38 0.63 -19.16 2.94
CA THR A 38 1.35 -18.09 3.64
C THR A 38 0.92 -16.70 3.19
N VAL A 39 1.05 -15.73 4.08
CA VAL A 39 1.03 -14.31 3.76
C VAL A 39 2.43 -13.76 3.94
N SER A 40 3.01 -13.23 2.86
CA SER A 40 4.24 -12.44 2.90
C SER A 40 3.89 -10.97 2.88
N GLU A 41 4.29 -10.24 3.93
CA GLU A 41 4.21 -8.80 4.00
C GLU A 41 5.61 -8.20 3.93
N ARG A 42 5.84 -7.33 2.94
CA ARG A 42 7.10 -6.59 2.82
C ARG A 42 6.87 -5.11 3.02
N MET A 43 7.75 -4.52 3.80
CA MET A 43 7.84 -3.08 3.99
C MET A 43 9.28 -2.66 3.73
N LEU A 44 9.50 -1.96 2.63
CA LEU A 44 10.82 -1.49 2.22
C LEU A 44 10.83 0.03 2.20
N MET A 45 11.95 0.60 2.64
CA MET A 45 12.20 2.03 2.61
C MET A 45 13.37 2.35 1.71
N SER A 46 13.34 3.48 1.01
CA SER A 46 14.51 3.97 0.29
C SER A 46 15.67 4.20 1.27
N ARG A 47 16.90 3.92 0.83
CA ARG A 47 18.10 4.13 1.67
C ARG A 47 18.29 5.60 2.06
N GLU A 48 17.92 6.50 1.16
CA GLU A 48 17.96 7.95 1.39
C GLU A 48 17.05 8.32 2.55
N SER A 49 15.83 7.83 2.54
CA SER A 49 14.83 8.05 3.58
C SER A 49 15.24 7.47 4.93
N LEU A 50 15.83 6.26 4.92
CA LEU A 50 16.39 5.66 6.14
C LEU A 50 17.55 6.49 6.68
N SER A 51 18.41 7.04 5.81
CA SER A 51 19.51 7.90 6.24
C SER A 51 19.02 9.21 6.87
N GLN A 52 18.00 9.83 6.27
CA GLN A 52 17.36 11.03 6.82
C GLN A 52 16.69 10.76 8.17
N MET A 53 15.98 9.64 8.31
CA MET A 53 15.36 9.24 9.58
C MET A 53 16.42 9.02 10.68
N LYS A 54 17.55 8.40 10.33
CA LYS A 54 18.69 8.25 11.26
C LYS A 54 19.33 9.58 11.63
N SER A 55 19.36 10.56 10.72
CA SER A 55 19.89 11.90 11.01
C SER A 55 18.96 12.77 11.85
N LEU A 56 17.65 12.48 11.84
CA LEU A 56 16.64 13.23 12.61
C LEU A 56 16.28 12.58 13.96
N GLY A 57 16.59 11.29 14.15
CA GLY A 57 16.42 10.59 15.42
C GLY A 57 17.65 10.74 16.31
N ASP A 58 17.45 11.20 17.55
CA ASP A 58 18.47 11.29 18.60
C ASP A 58 19.31 9.98 18.65
N GLY A 59 20.63 10.12 18.57
CA GLY A 59 21.59 9.07 18.24
C GLY A 59 21.77 7.94 19.25
N ASP A 60 20.78 7.63 20.09
CA ASP A 60 20.93 6.72 21.24
C ASP A 60 19.75 5.77 21.49
N LYS A 61 18.97 5.44 20.46
CA LYS A 61 18.17 4.20 20.46
C LYS A 61 18.83 3.19 19.54
N LYS A 62 19.68 2.36 20.18
CA LYS A 62 20.34 1.14 19.70
C LYS A 62 19.82 0.65 18.36
N GLU A 63 20.77 0.37 17.47
CA GLU A 63 20.68 -0.43 16.25
C GLU A 63 19.74 -1.65 16.36
N LYS A 64 18.43 -1.43 16.37
CA LYS A 64 17.47 -2.43 15.94
C LYS A 64 17.64 -2.47 14.43
N GLN A 65 18.31 -3.52 13.96
CA GLN A 65 18.65 -3.78 12.56
C GLN A 65 17.61 -3.17 11.60
N GLY A 66 17.98 -2.10 10.90
CA GLY A 66 17.25 -1.59 9.74
C GLY A 66 15.80 -1.16 9.95
N GLY A 67 15.36 -0.78 11.16
CA GLY A 67 13.95 -0.40 11.38
C GLY A 67 12.99 -1.59 11.39
N MET A 68 13.49 -2.80 11.70
CA MET A 68 12.65 -3.97 11.89
C MET A 68 11.72 -3.82 13.10
N PRO A 69 10.43 -4.19 12.95
CA PRO A 69 9.52 -4.27 14.09
C PRO A 69 9.95 -5.38 15.05
N GLU A 70 9.53 -5.25 16.32
CA GLU A 70 9.75 -6.28 17.33
C GLU A 70 9.02 -7.58 16.95
N LYS A 71 9.65 -8.71 17.20
CA LYS A 71 9.09 -10.03 16.86
C LYS A 71 7.74 -10.23 17.55
N GLU A 72 7.63 -9.83 18.80
CA GLU A 72 6.41 -9.91 19.61
C GLU A 72 5.26 -9.09 19.00
N ALA A 73 5.56 -7.96 18.35
CA ALA A 73 4.57 -7.15 17.66
C ALA A 73 4.09 -7.86 16.38
N LEU A 74 4.99 -8.47 15.62
CA LEU A 74 4.64 -9.27 14.45
C LEU A 74 3.84 -10.52 14.82
N GLU A 75 4.20 -11.19 15.92
CA GLU A 75 3.45 -12.33 16.46
C GLU A 75 2.01 -11.94 16.82
N LYS A 76 1.83 -10.80 17.52
CA LYS A 76 0.49 -10.28 17.83
C LYS A 76 -0.30 -9.92 16.57
N LYS A 77 0.36 -9.34 15.57
CA LYS A 77 -0.27 -8.97 14.29
C LYS A 77 -0.84 -10.17 13.53
N SER A 78 -0.34 -11.39 13.76
CA SER A 78 -0.92 -12.59 13.14
C SER A 78 -2.41 -12.76 13.43
N GLY A 79 -2.88 -12.35 14.62
CA GLY A 79 -4.30 -12.40 14.97
C GLY A 79 -5.20 -11.45 14.17
N GLU A 80 -4.62 -10.41 13.54
CA GLU A 80 -5.34 -9.49 12.67
C GLU A 80 -5.69 -10.13 11.32
N TYR A 81 -4.88 -11.10 10.88
CA TYR A 81 -5.08 -11.84 9.64
C TYR A 81 -6.16 -12.92 9.74
N GLY A 82 -6.68 -13.21 10.94
CA GLY A 82 -7.77 -14.16 11.13
C GLY A 82 -7.40 -15.39 11.95
N GLU A 83 -8.38 -16.26 12.15
CA GLU A 83 -8.23 -17.48 12.94
C GLU A 83 -7.32 -18.50 12.23
N GLY A 84 -6.42 -19.14 12.97
CA GLY A 84 -5.53 -20.17 12.42
C GLY A 84 -4.33 -19.60 11.68
N VAL A 85 -4.09 -18.29 11.78
CA VAL A 85 -2.88 -17.63 11.26
C VAL A 85 -1.81 -17.57 12.34
N SER A 86 -0.58 -17.94 12.02
CA SER A 86 0.57 -17.89 12.92
C SER A 86 1.75 -17.17 12.28
N PHE A 87 2.52 -16.45 13.08
CA PHE A 87 3.77 -15.84 12.62
C PHE A 87 4.84 -16.92 12.42
N VAL A 88 5.48 -16.91 11.24
CA VAL A 88 6.55 -17.86 10.87
C VAL A 88 7.91 -17.23 11.10
N GLY A 89 8.10 -16.00 10.64
CA GLY A 89 9.42 -15.37 10.70
C GLY A 89 9.45 -14.00 10.05
N VAL A 90 10.55 -13.30 10.29
CA VAL A 90 10.85 -12.01 9.68
C VAL A 90 12.29 -12.02 9.18
N HIS A 91 12.50 -11.53 7.95
CA HIS A 91 13.79 -11.52 7.30
C HIS A 91 14.13 -10.13 6.78
N PRO A 92 15.40 -9.68 6.89
CA PRO A 92 15.82 -8.41 6.32
C PRO A 92 15.84 -8.51 4.80
N VAL A 93 15.31 -7.47 4.15
CA VAL A 93 15.33 -7.35 2.70
C VAL A 93 16.17 -6.14 2.34
N ARG A 94 17.21 -6.35 1.54
CA ARG A 94 18.11 -5.30 1.07
C ARG A 94 18.23 -5.38 -0.44
N THR A 95 17.94 -4.26 -1.09
CA THR A 95 18.16 -4.07 -2.52
C THR A 95 19.18 -2.94 -2.72
N LYS A 96 19.45 -2.61 -3.98
CA LYS A 96 20.33 -1.47 -4.33
C LYS A 96 19.77 -0.14 -3.81
N THR A 97 18.45 0.04 -3.87
CA THR A 97 17.78 1.31 -3.61
C THR A 97 16.98 1.32 -2.31
N HIS A 98 16.53 0.15 -1.84
CA HIS A 98 15.67 0.01 -0.67
C HIS A 98 16.21 -0.97 0.37
N GLU A 99 15.83 -0.79 1.63
CA GLU A 99 16.08 -1.69 2.75
C GLU A 99 14.83 -1.76 3.64
N GLY A 100 14.56 -2.93 4.22
CA GLY A 100 13.43 -3.15 5.11
C GLY A 100 13.30 -4.61 5.50
N TYR A 101 12.08 -5.11 5.62
CA TYR A 101 11.84 -6.49 6.05
C TYR A 101 10.72 -7.18 5.26
N GLU A 102 10.71 -8.51 5.36
CA GLU A 102 9.63 -9.41 4.95
C GLU A 102 9.16 -10.20 6.17
N ALA A 103 7.92 -10.02 6.59
CA ALA A 103 7.27 -10.83 7.62
C ALA A 103 6.40 -11.90 6.95
N VAL A 104 6.55 -13.15 7.40
CA VAL A 104 5.84 -14.30 6.86
C VAL A 104 4.90 -14.85 7.93
N TYR A 105 3.66 -15.07 7.52
CA TYR A 105 2.61 -15.68 8.32
C TYR A 105 2.13 -16.94 7.61
N ALA A 106 1.83 -18.00 8.35
CA ALA A 106 1.24 -19.22 7.82
C ALA A 106 -0.24 -19.27 8.21
N PHE A 107 -1.07 -19.78 7.31
CA PHE A 107 -2.47 -20.09 7.59
C PHE A 107 -2.79 -21.51 7.15
N THR A 108 -3.75 -22.14 7.84
CA THR A 108 -4.18 -23.50 7.53
C THR A 108 -5.46 -23.56 6.69
N ASP A 109 -6.22 -22.47 6.67
CA ASP A 109 -7.49 -22.36 5.94
C ASP A 109 -7.66 -20.93 5.41
N ILE A 110 -7.51 -20.78 4.08
CA ILE A 110 -7.65 -19.49 3.40
C ILE A 110 -9.03 -18.85 3.59
N SER A 111 -10.09 -19.62 3.83
CA SER A 111 -11.42 -19.05 4.03
C SER A 111 -11.55 -18.24 5.33
N LYS A 112 -10.62 -18.44 6.28
CA LYS A 112 -10.54 -17.70 7.54
C LYS A 112 -9.63 -16.47 7.46
N LEU A 113 -8.91 -16.30 6.34
CA LEU A 113 -7.93 -15.24 6.15
C LEU A 113 -8.64 -13.89 5.91
N LYS A 114 -8.12 -12.84 6.56
CA LYS A 114 -8.54 -11.45 6.42
C LYS A 114 -7.35 -10.63 5.93
N VAL A 115 -7.37 -10.23 4.67
CA VAL A 115 -6.34 -9.36 4.10
C VAL A 115 -6.97 -8.04 3.71
N SER A 116 -6.42 -6.93 4.20
CA SER A 116 -6.87 -5.60 3.80
C SER A 116 -6.53 -5.35 2.33
N GLN A 117 -7.47 -4.82 1.54
CA GLN A 117 -7.22 -4.47 0.15
C GLN A 117 -6.22 -3.31 0.01
N THR A 118 -6.24 -2.41 0.99
CA THR A 118 -5.28 -1.31 1.14
C THR A 118 -4.41 -1.57 2.37
N PRO A 119 -3.07 -1.61 2.24
CA PRO A 119 -2.20 -1.76 3.40
C PRO A 119 -2.40 -0.61 4.39
N ASP A 120 -2.34 -0.90 5.69
CA ASP A 120 -2.61 0.08 6.76
C ASP A 120 -1.67 1.31 6.70
N THR A 121 -0.47 1.16 6.13
CA THR A 121 0.50 2.25 5.92
C THR A 121 0.03 3.30 4.92
N ALA A 122 -0.80 2.93 3.94
CA ALA A 122 -1.43 3.87 3.01
C ALA A 122 -2.57 4.68 3.65
N SER A 123 -3.06 4.24 4.82
CA SER A 123 -4.11 4.91 5.59
C SER A 123 -3.57 5.59 6.86
N SER A 124 -2.29 5.96 6.88
CA SER A 124 -1.61 6.60 8.03
C SER A 124 -2.14 8.01 8.33
N SER A 125 -3.35 8.06 8.93
CA SER A 125 -3.89 9.19 9.69
C SER A 125 -3.80 8.97 11.21
N ASP A 126 -3.18 7.87 11.67
CA ASP A 126 -3.07 7.55 13.10
C ASP A 126 -1.86 8.21 13.80
N SER A 127 -1.23 9.20 13.16
CA SER A 127 -0.38 10.15 13.87
C SER A 127 -1.23 11.23 14.56
N SER A 128 -1.57 10.99 15.83
CA SER A 128 -1.71 12.04 16.86
C SER A 128 -2.70 13.19 16.56
N SER A 129 -3.97 12.89 16.29
CA SER A 129 -5.05 13.84 16.63
C SER A 129 -6.37 13.11 16.81
N GLY A 130 -6.91 13.18 18.04
CA GLY A 130 -8.19 12.58 18.36
C GLY A 130 -9.31 13.12 17.47
N SER A 131 -10.21 12.21 17.07
CA SER A 131 -11.45 12.45 16.31
C SER A 131 -11.33 12.36 14.78
N ALA A 132 -10.96 11.18 14.27
CA ALA A 132 -11.34 10.76 12.92
C ALA A 132 -12.31 9.57 13.01
N PRO A 133 -13.40 9.52 12.21
CA PRO A 133 -14.27 8.35 12.17
C PRO A 133 -13.48 7.14 11.62
N LYS A 134 -13.54 6.01 12.33
CA LYS A 134 -12.91 4.75 11.92
C LYS A 134 -13.38 4.37 10.50
N LYS A 135 -12.52 4.52 9.49
CA LYS A 135 -12.78 3.93 8.17
C LYS A 135 -12.94 2.42 8.35
N GLN A 136 -14.03 1.85 7.83
CA GLN A 136 -14.20 0.40 7.82
C GLN A 136 -13.12 -0.18 6.90
N LYS A 137 -12.25 -1.06 7.42
CA LYS A 137 -11.24 -1.75 6.60
C LYS A 137 -11.96 -2.61 5.55
N GLU A 138 -11.65 -2.41 4.28
CA GLU A 138 -12.10 -3.26 3.18
C GLU A 138 -11.20 -4.49 3.10
N TYR A 139 -11.79 -5.68 3.18
CA TYR A 139 -11.06 -6.94 3.17
C TYR A 139 -11.26 -7.70 1.86
N VAL A 140 -10.23 -8.40 1.42
CA VAL A 140 -10.35 -9.52 0.49
C VAL A 140 -10.90 -10.71 1.28
N ARG A 141 -12.01 -11.28 0.81
CA ARG A 141 -12.58 -12.52 1.36
C ARG A 141 -12.29 -13.68 0.41
N PHE A 142 -12.19 -14.87 0.97
CA PHE A 142 -11.89 -16.06 0.21
C PHE A 142 -12.93 -17.14 0.51
N LYS A 143 -13.43 -17.80 -0.52
CA LYS A 143 -14.14 -19.09 -0.37
C LYS A 143 -13.32 -20.17 -1.04
N TYR A 144 -13.22 -21.31 -0.38
CA TYR A 144 -12.36 -22.40 -0.80
C TYR A 144 -13.15 -23.70 -0.92
N GLU A 145 -12.99 -24.36 -2.06
CA GLU A 145 -13.56 -25.66 -2.38
C GLU A 145 -12.42 -26.66 -2.57
N LYS A 146 -12.25 -27.59 -1.63
CA LYS A 146 -11.28 -28.68 -1.77
C LYS A 146 -11.71 -29.60 -2.92
N GLY A 147 -10.79 -29.91 -3.84
CA GLY A 147 -11.12 -30.77 -4.98
C GLY A 147 -9.92 -31.14 -5.86
N THR A 148 -10.20 -31.65 -7.06
CA THR A 148 -9.18 -31.91 -8.08
C THR A 148 -9.75 -31.56 -9.46
N PRO A 149 -9.67 -30.29 -9.91
CA PRO A 149 -8.94 -29.17 -9.29
C PRO A 149 -9.65 -28.56 -8.07
N SER A 150 -8.88 -28.01 -7.13
CA SER A 150 -9.39 -27.16 -6.05
C SER A 150 -9.91 -25.84 -6.61
N GLY A 151 -10.92 -25.28 -5.94
CA GLY A 151 -11.55 -24.01 -6.29
C GLY A 151 -11.26 -22.93 -5.26
N LEU A 152 -10.92 -21.73 -5.73
CA LEU A 152 -10.79 -20.54 -4.90
C LEU A 152 -11.63 -19.42 -5.53
N LEU A 153 -12.56 -18.88 -4.75
CA LEU A 153 -13.27 -17.65 -5.07
C LEU A 153 -12.64 -16.52 -4.24
N VAL A 154 -12.08 -15.52 -4.92
CA VAL A 154 -11.58 -14.30 -4.28
C VAL A 154 -12.64 -13.22 -4.44
N GLU A 155 -13.22 -12.80 -3.32
CA GLU A 155 -14.24 -11.76 -3.28
C GLU A 155 -13.59 -10.44 -2.84
N LEU A 156 -13.55 -9.50 -3.76
CA LEU A 156 -13.12 -8.14 -3.49
C LEU A 156 -14.34 -7.37 -2.98
N ASP A 157 -14.32 -7.02 -1.69
CA ASP A 157 -15.31 -6.13 -1.10
C ASP A 157 -15.18 -4.73 -1.73
N GLN A 158 -15.82 -4.52 -2.87
CA GLN A 158 -15.92 -3.21 -3.53
C GLN A 158 -17.00 -2.35 -2.85
N LYS A 159 -17.03 -2.34 -1.51
CA LYS A 159 -18.01 -1.58 -0.75
C LYS A 159 -17.58 -0.13 -0.68
N LYS A 160 -17.79 0.59 -1.78
CA LYS A 160 -17.76 2.05 -1.87
C LYS A 160 -16.76 2.65 -0.89
N GLU A 161 -15.47 2.52 -1.18
CA GLU A 161 -14.62 3.66 -0.95
C GLU A 161 -15.33 4.82 -1.66
N LYS A 162 -16.01 5.68 -0.88
CA LYS A 162 -16.12 7.08 -1.26
C LYS A 162 -14.67 7.44 -1.50
N ALA A 163 -14.27 7.48 -2.78
CA ALA A 163 -12.91 7.70 -3.26
C ALA A 163 -12.19 8.49 -2.19
N GLY A 164 -11.31 7.80 -1.45
CA GLY A 164 -10.89 8.20 -0.12
C GLY A 164 -10.74 9.69 -0.08
N GLY A 165 -11.67 10.35 0.62
CA GLY A 165 -11.54 11.75 0.93
C GLY A 165 -10.16 11.91 1.54
N SER A 166 -9.23 12.44 0.77
CA SER A 166 -8.19 13.30 1.30
C SER A 166 -8.94 14.22 2.24
N SER A 167 -8.78 13.99 3.55
CA SER A 167 -9.33 14.77 4.65
C SER A 167 -10.42 15.75 4.20
N SER A 168 -11.70 15.40 4.35
CA SER A 168 -12.75 16.42 4.37
C SER A 168 -12.80 17.07 5.76
N ALA A 169 -11.66 17.57 6.25
CA ALA A 169 -11.70 18.97 6.66
C ALA A 169 -11.65 19.76 5.35
N PRO A 170 -12.38 20.87 5.17
CA PRO A 170 -12.06 21.75 4.06
C PRO A 170 -10.59 22.19 4.26
N ALA A 171 -9.65 21.51 3.61
CA ALA A 171 -8.49 22.19 3.11
C ALA A 171 -9.11 23.33 2.32
N LYS A 172 -9.01 24.56 2.84
CA LYS A 172 -9.46 25.74 2.11
C LYS A 172 -8.99 25.52 0.68
N PRO A 173 -9.89 25.51 -0.31
CA PRO A 173 -9.48 25.29 -1.68
C PRO A 173 -8.29 26.20 -1.92
N ALA A 174 -7.16 25.66 -2.40
CA ALA A 174 -6.01 26.47 -2.74
C ALA A 174 -6.52 27.55 -3.71
N THR A 175 -6.77 28.75 -3.19
CA THR A 175 -7.56 29.76 -3.89
C THR A 175 -6.72 30.45 -4.95
N THR A 176 -5.41 30.23 -4.93
CA THR A 176 -4.47 30.74 -5.91
C THR A 176 -3.76 29.60 -6.67
N PRO A 177 -3.43 29.83 -7.97
CA PRO A 177 -2.64 28.88 -8.76
C PRO A 177 -1.29 28.50 -8.13
N GLU A 178 -0.69 29.38 -7.32
CA GLU A 178 0.58 29.10 -6.62
C GLU A 178 0.41 28.13 -5.46
N GLN A 179 -0.66 28.26 -4.67
CA GLN A 179 -0.97 27.30 -3.60
C GLN A 179 -1.28 25.92 -4.17
N GLN A 180 -1.94 25.86 -5.33
CA GLN A 180 -2.22 24.59 -6.01
C GLN A 180 -0.94 23.92 -6.52
N LYS A 181 0.00 24.70 -7.09
CA LYS A 181 1.32 24.19 -7.49
C LYS A 181 2.10 23.65 -6.30
N MET A 182 2.13 24.38 -5.18
CA MET A 182 2.81 23.95 -3.96
C MET A 182 2.21 22.66 -3.39
N ALA A 183 0.88 22.54 -3.37
CA ALA A 183 0.20 21.33 -2.93
C ALA A 183 0.52 20.10 -3.80
N VAL A 184 0.53 20.28 -5.13
CA VAL A 184 0.92 19.22 -6.07
C VAL A 184 2.38 18.80 -5.87
N GLU A 185 3.27 19.75 -5.64
CA GLU A 185 4.69 19.46 -5.42
C GLU A 185 4.93 18.70 -4.11
N LEU A 186 4.23 19.09 -3.03
CA LEU A 186 4.25 18.37 -1.76
C LEU A 186 3.69 16.94 -1.92
N MET A 187 2.60 16.77 -2.68
CA MET A 187 2.01 15.47 -2.98
C MET A 187 2.97 14.58 -3.77
N LYS A 188 3.59 15.11 -4.83
CA LYS A 188 4.64 14.39 -5.60
C LYS A 188 5.76 13.94 -4.69
N GLN A 189 6.21 14.83 -3.82
CA GLN A 189 7.30 14.53 -2.91
C GLN A 189 6.91 13.38 -1.99
N PHE A 190 5.72 13.39 -1.40
CA PHE A 190 5.22 12.36 -0.48
C PHE A 190 4.98 10.99 -1.15
N PHE A 191 4.55 10.97 -2.41
CA PHE A 191 4.25 9.72 -3.13
C PHE A 191 5.39 9.22 -4.02
N LYS A 192 6.47 9.98 -4.16
CA LYS A 192 7.67 9.55 -4.87
C LYS A 192 8.15 8.19 -4.34
N GLY A 193 8.56 7.27 -5.20
CA GLY A 193 9.02 5.94 -4.83
C GLY A 193 7.99 5.04 -4.16
N MET A 194 6.74 5.51 -3.97
CA MET A 194 5.73 4.74 -3.27
C MET A 194 5.18 3.65 -4.18
N ARG A 195 5.11 2.43 -3.68
CA ARG A 195 4.44 1.33 -4.37
C ARG A 195 3.57 0.53 -3.41
N VAL A 196 2.33 0.28 -3.82
CA VAL A 196 1.38 -0.57 -3.12
C VAL A 196 1.10 -1.79 -3.98
N PHE A 197 1.32 -2.98 -3.44
CA PHE A 197 1.15 -4.23 -4.17
C PHE A 197 0.37 -5.27 -3.36
N LEU A 198 -0.67 -5.86 -3.96
CA LEU A 198 -1.44 -6.96 -3.40
C LEU A 198 -1.64 -8.04 -4.47
N ALA A 199 -1.28 -9.28 -4.15
CA ALA A 199 -1.42 -10.39 -5.08
C ALA A 199 -1.75 -11.71 -4.37
N VAL A 200 -2.31 -12.63 -5.15
CA VAL A 200 -2.52 -14.03 -4.78
C VAL A 200 -1.63 -14.89 -5.66
N ASP A 201 -0.76 -15.67 -5.04
CA ASP A 201 0.05 -16.69 -5.69
C ASP A 201 -0.57 -18.06 -5.50
N ILE A 202 -0.74 -18.78 -6.60
CA ILE A 202 -1.23 -20.15 -6.57
C ILE A 202 -0.03 -21.10 -6.59
N GLU A 203 0.16 -21.86 -5.51
CA GLU A 203 1.12 -22.96 -5.48
C GLU A 203 0.55 -24.14 -6.27
N GLY A 204 1.35 -24.70 -7.17
CA GLY A 204 0.92 -25.75 -8.10
C GLY A 204 0.52 -25.21 -9.47
N GLY A 205 -0.39 -25.89 -10.18
CA GLY A 205 -0.80 -25.54 -11.54
C GLY A 205 -2.16 -24.85 -11.58
N MET A 206 -2.20 -23.56 -11.93
CA MET A 206 -3.47 -22.86 -12.18
C MET A 206 -4.08 -23.30 -13.51
N THR A 207 -5.17 -24.07 -13.45
CA THR A 207 -5.85 -24.62 -14.63
C THR A 207 -6.77 -23.61 -15.30
N SER A 208 -7.44 -22.74 -14.53
CA SER A 208 -8.26 -21.66 -15.09
C SER A 208 -8.41 -20.50 -14.12
N THR A 209 -8.59 -19.30 -14.66
CA THR A 209 -9.02 -18.12 -13.90
C THR A 209 -9.70 -17.10 -14.82
N ASN A 210 -10.59 -16.29 -14.25
CA ASN A 210 -11.18 -15.11 -14.90
C ASN A 210 -10.43 -13.80 -14.57
N ALA A 211 -9.31 -13.86 -13.83
CA ALA A 211 -8.54 -12.69 -13.41
C ALA A 211 -7.96 -11.89 -14.60
N THR A 212 -8.05 -10.56 -14.50
CA THR A 212 -7.58 -9.63 -15.53
C THR A 212 -6.06 -9.54 -15.55
N TYR A 213 -5.42 -9.50 -14.37
CA TYR A 213 -3.97 -9.32 -14.24
C TYR A 213 -3.29 -10.59 -13.76
N ARG A 214 -3.05 -11.52 -14.70
CA ARG A 214 -2.35 -12.79 -14.44
C ARG A 214 -0.95 -12.79 -15.06
N LYS A 215 0.04 -13.27 -14.30
CA LYS A 215 1.37 -13.63 -14.81
C LYS A 215 1.79 -14.97 -14.23
N GLY A 216 1.76 -16.02 -15.06
CA GLY A 216 2.01 -17.39 -14.58
C GLY A 216 0.95 -17.80 -13.56
N ASN A 217 1.40 -18.12 -12.34
CA ASN A 217 0.54 -18.47 -11.21
C ASN A 217 0.19 -17.30 -10.27
N ARG A 218 0.66 -16.09 -10.57
CA ARG A 218 0.35 -14.89 -9.82
C ARG A 218 -0.85 -14.16 -10.40
N ILE A 219 -1.80 -13.82 -9.52
CA ILE A 219 -2.93 -12.95 -9.80
C ILE A 219 -2.71 -11.64 -9.03
N THR A 220 -2.59 -10.52 -9.74
CA THR A 220 -2.43 -9.20 -9.14
C THR A 220 -3.80 -8.59 -8.88
N LEU A 221 -4.10 -8.28 -7.61
CA LEU A 221 -5.32 -7.58 -7.21
C LEU A 221 -5.13 -6.07 -7.25
N VAL A 222 -3.98 -5.60 -6.74
CA VAL A 222 -3.58 -4.18 -6.72
C VAL A 222 -2.09 -4.06 -7.04
N ASP A 223 -1.72 -3.16 -7.93
CA ASP A 223 -0.34 -2.72 -8.18
C ASP A 223 -0.38 -1.23 -8.55
N MET A 224 -0.04 -0.38 -7.58
CA MET A 224 0.01 1.07 -7.72
C MET A 224 1.45 1.52 -7.57
N ASP A 225 2.06 1.97 -8.66
CA ASP A 225 3.42 2.51 -8.74
C ASP A 225 3.32 4.02 -8.95
N PHE A 226 3.52 4.78 -7.87
CA PHE A 226 3.28 6.21 -7.88
C PHE A 226 4.31 6.98 -8.70
N ASP A 227 5.54 6.49 -8.85
CA ASP A 227 6.51 7.11 -9.75
C ASP A 227 6.01 7.09 -11.19
N LYS A 228 5.43 5.97 -11.62
CA LYS A 228 4.81 5.85 -12.96
C LYS A 228 3.53 6.68 -13.09
N LEU A 229 2.73 6.77 -12.03
CA LEU A 229 1.51 7.59 -12.04
C LEU A 229 1.83 9.08 -12.19
N MET A 230 2.82 9.59 -11.46
CA MET A 230 3.10 11.03 -11.37
C MET A 230 3.75 11.60 -12.64
N VAL A 231 4.40 10.77 -13.46
CA VAL A 231 4.89 11.19 -14.80
C VAL A 231 3.78 11.25 -15.85
N HIS A 232 2.55 10.90 -15.48
CA HIS A 232 1.37 10.82 -16.34
C HIS A 232 0.20 11.67 -15.79
N PRO A 233 0.36 13.01 -15.70
CA PRO A 233 -0.59 13.88 -14.99
C PRO A 233 -1.99 13.91 -15.61
N LYS A 234 -2.10 13.74 -16.94
CA LYS A 234 -3.40 13.67 -17.62
C LYS A 234 -4.17 12.41 -17.27
N GLN A 235 -3.48 11.26 -17.19
CA GLN A 235 -4.09 10.00 -16.81
C GLN A 235 -4.50 9.99 -15.34
N PHE A 236 -3.66 10.54 -14.46
CA PHE A 236 -3.99 10.69 -13.04
C PHE A 236 -5.20 11.61 -12.83
N ALA A 237 -5.28 12.73 -13.57
CA ALA A 237 -6.47 13.58 -13.55
C ALA A 237 -7.72 12.85 -14.06
N ALA A 238 -7.61 12.02 -15.10
CA ALA A 238 -8.71 11.22 -15.61
C ALA A 238 -9.19 10.17 -14.60
N PHE A 239 -8.28 9.55 -13.84
CA PHE A 239 -8.60 8.66 -12.73
C PHE A 239 -9.36 9.38 -11.63
N ASN A 240 -8.88 10.55 -11.19
CA ASN A 240 -9.57 11.36 -10.19
C ASN A 240 -10.93 11.89 -10.68
N ALA A 241 -11.11 12.04 -11.99
CA ALA A 241 -12.33 12.51 -12.62
C ALA A 241 -13.40 11.41 -12.79
N LEU A 242 -13.09 10.13 -12.50
CA LEU A 242 -14.07 9.03 -12.51
C LEU A 242 -15.23 9.25 -11.51
N GLY A 243 -15.09 10.21 -10.59
CA GLY A 243 -16.07 10.48 -9.55
C GLY A 243 -16.10 9.37 -8.50
N PRO A 244 -17.04 9.44 -7.54
CA PRO A 244 -17.07 8.51 -6.41
C PRO A 244 -17.62 7.11 -6.76
N ASP A 245 -18.30 6.93 -7.90
CA ASP A 245 -19.02 5.70 -8.24
C ASP A 245 -18.91 5.34 -9.75
N PRO A 246 -17.70 5.17 -10.33
CA PRO A 246 -17.57 4.72 -11.71
C PRO A 246 -18.03 3.27 -11.86
N SER A 247 -18.65 2.92 -12.98
CA SER A 247 -18.95 1.52 -13.31
C SER A 247 -17.64 0.71 -13.46
N PRO A 248 -17.66 -0.62 -13.23
CA PRO A 248 -16.48 -1.47 -13.42
C PRO A 248 -15.86 -1.31 -14.82
N GLU A 249 -16.70 -1.10 -15.83
CA GLU A 249 -16.28 -0.89 -17.23
C GLU A 249 -15.61 0.48 -17.44
N GLU A 250 -16.11 1.54 -16.80
CA GLU A 250 -15.47 2.87 -16.80
C GLU A 250 -14.14 2.84 -16.06
N MET A 251 -14.12 2.20 -14.90
CA MET A 251 -12.92 2.00 -14.11
C MET A 251 -11.86 1.24 -14.92
N GLN A 252 -12.23 0.11 -15.55
CA GLN A 252 -11.29 -0.67 -16.35
C GLN A 252 -10.78 0.10 -17.59
N ARG A 253 -11.65 0.87 -18.26
CA ARG A 253 -11.26 1.71 -19.40
C ARG A 253 -10.22 2.77 -19.03
N VAL A 254 -10.34 3.37 -17.85
CA VAL A 254 -9.40 4.38 -17.38
C VAL A 254 -8.14 3.72 -16.83
N ILE A 255 -8.26 2.79 -15.88
CA ILE A 255 -7.14 2.11 -15.22
C ILE A 255 -6.21 1.40 -16.21
N GLY A 256 -6.77 0.67 -17.19
CA GLY A 256 -5.97 -0.06 -18.18
C GLY A 256 -5.08 0.84 -19.05
N ARG A 257 -5.31 2.16 -19.04
CA ARG A 257 -4.54 3.16 -19.80
C ARG A 257 -3.53 3.91 -18.95
N ILE A 258 -3.43 3.63 -17.64
CA ILE A 258 -2.54 4.32 -16.73
C ILE A 258 -1.32 3.45 -16.43
N PRO A 259 -0.14 3.78 -16.99
CA PRO A 259 1.09 3.08 -16.62
C PRO A 259 1.32 3.21 -15.11
N GLY A 260 1.63 2.07 -14.47
CA GLY A 260 1.80 2.01 -13.02
C GLY A 260 0.52 1.76 -12.23
N LEU A 261 -0.62 1.52 -12.89
CA LEU A 261 -1.85 1.14 -12.20
C LEU A 261 -2.39 -0.19 -12.71
N LYS A 262 -2.60 -1.13 -11.80
CA LYS A 262 -3.42 -2.33 -12.02
C LYS A 262 -4.31 -2.50 -10.81
N ILE A 263 -5.60 -2.52 -11.03
CA ILE A 263 -6.61 -2.81 -10.01
C ILE A 263 -7.60 -3.76 -10.63
N GLU A 264 -7.79 -4.91 -10.01
CA GLU A 264 -8.81 -5.86 -10.44
C GLU A 264 -10.20 -5.23 -10.25
N ALA A 265 -10.93 -5.08 -11.36
CA ALA A 265 -12.24 -4.44 -11.38
C ALA A 265 -13.37 -5.44 -11.08
N ARG A 266 -13.12 -6.74 -11.25
CA ARG A 266 -14.10 -7.79 -10.93
C ARG A 266 -14.31 -7.91 -9.43
N LYS A 267 -15.57 -8.01 -9.01
CA LYS A 267 -15.93 -8.28 -7.61
C LYS A 267 -15.54 -9.69 -7.18
N GLU A 268 -15.59 -10.64 -8.12
CA GLU A 268 -15.36 -12.05 -7.87
C GLU A 268 -14.37 -12.59 -8.89
N LEU A 269 -13.29 -13.18 -8.36
CA LEU A 269 -12.34 -13.94 -9.15
C LEU A 269 -12.48 -15.42 -8.86
N GLU A 270 -12.66 -16.19 -9.91
CA GLU A 270 -12.65 -17.65 -9.83
C GLU A 270 -11.28 -18.16 -10.25
N VAL A 271 -10.76 -19.11 -9.48
CA VAL A 271 -9.49 -19.77 -9.73
C VAL A 271 -9.68 -21.28 -9.53
N ARG A 272 -9.25 -22.08 -10.51
CA ARG A 272 -9.14 -23.54 -10.39
C ARG A 272 -7.68 -23.94 -10.50
N PHE A 273 -7.22 -24.81 -9.61
CA PHE A 273 -5.81 -25.16 -9.50
C PHE A 273 -5.56 -26.56 -8.89
N ARG A 274 -4.35 -27.08 -9.08
CA ARG A 274 -3.92 -28.43 -8.65
C ARG A 274 -2.57 -28.40 -7.96
#